data_AF-A0A0N0NRT5-F1
#
_entry.id   AF-A0A0N0NRT5-F1
#
_cell.length_a   1.000
_cell.length_b   1.000
_cell.length_c   1.000
_cell.angle_alpha   90.00
_cell.angle_beta   90.00
_cell.angle_gamma   90.00
#
_symmetry.space_group_name_H-M   'P 1'
#
loop_
_entity.id
_entity.type
_entity.pdbx_description
1 polymer ?
#
loop_
_entity_poly.entity_id
_entity_poly.type
_entity_poly.pdbx_seq_one_letter_code
_entity_poly.pdbx_strand_id
1 'polypeptide(L)'
;MATAAAQNIPTSDSHDLPPPAATAARKAKAKKKEPSAEENAKLVQARLSQLEQERAGEKTQQAEVDREVKKATRDLNELLNTVKEPMQRSDMVQKKYEELLADMKKTEREFAKIKKKSDQQQKELDKSKSEGNKTATMKDKLEKLCRELTKENKKMKDENKRLEVSEKAARETINERLDSMLYDVQEVMNSKGTTHPENLHLTVDQVLKNRLKVLFDQAELREMHFKTILRHRDAEISHVGAKLEVERRRADAEAARCRTLTNQVNTFSHTEAELRSQLNIYVEKFKQVEDTLNNSNELFLTFRKEMEEMSKKTKRLEKENQTLTRKQDQKDRNILEMAEERGQDKEEIQQLRRQDMKMRNIIKSMQEQGRSLPPDSQQLHDDDEESESEYMDDVDDDLEYDEDEDELAAHEAELLAQQQQQSMSNTQAKQPEPPVFGPVPPPELASKGVMANAPNITNGVGSKH
;
A
#
# COMPACT_ATOMS: atom_id res chain seq x y z
N MET A 1 63.35 -16.65 -30.72
CA MET A 1 62.69 -17.93 -30.38
C MET A 1 61.30 -17.59 -29.84
N ALA A 2 60.30 -17.62 -30.71
CA ALA A 2 59.14 -18.55 -30.67
C ALA A 2 57.90 -17.71 -30.35
N THR A 3 56.74 -17.80 -30.99
CA THR A 3 56.24 -18.62 -32.11
C THR A 3 54.95 -17.94 -32.56
N ALA A 4 54.79 -17.76 -33.87
CA ALA A 4 53.55 -17.32 -34.49
C ALA A 4 52.54 -18.48 -34.51
N ALA A 5 51.28 -18.20 -34.17
CA ALA A 5 50.17 -19.11 -34.39
C ALA A 5 49.22 -18.48 -35.42
N ALA A 6 49.21 -19.06 -36.62
CA ALA A 6 48.22 -18.84 -37.65
C ALA A 6 47.19 -19.96 -37.59
N GLN A 7 45.90 -19.61 -37.72
CA GLN A 7 44.75 -20.47 -38.04
C GLN A 7 43.51 -19.54 -38.03
N ASN A 8 42.47 -19.64 -38.85
CA ASN A 8 42.18 -20.36 -40.07
C ASN A 8 40.88 -19.70 -40.60
N ILE A 9 40.81 -19.32 -41.88
CA ILE A 9 39.60 -18.71 -42.47
C ILE A 9 38.87 -19.80 -43.25
N PRO A 10 37.56 -20.06 -43.02
CA PRO A 10 36.74 -20.78 -43.97
C PRO A 10 36.07 -19.81 -44.94
N THR A 11 36.07 -20.19 -46.21
CA THR A 11 35.37 -19.58 -47.35
C THR A 11 34.03 -20.31 -47.60
N SER A 12 33.19 -19.70 -48.44
CA SER A 12 31.80 -20.07 -48.86
C SER A 12 30.70 -19.50 -47.95
N ASP A 13 29.57 -18.97 -48.42
CA ASP A 13 29.03 -18.86 -49.78
C ASP A 13 27.94 -17.75 -49.84
N SER A 14 27.70 -17.26 -51.06
CA SER A 14 26.49 -16.65 -51.62
C SER A 14 25.39 -16.01 -50.73
N HIS A 15 25.15 -14.71 -50.96
CA HIS A 15 23.77 -14.18 -50.97
C HIS A 15 23.61 -12.99 -51.93
N ASP A 16 22.57 -13.09 -52.75
CA ASP A 16 22.13 -12.21 -53.83
C ASP A 16 22.01 -10.72 -53.47
N LEU A 17 22.47 -9.89 -54.42
CA LEU A 17 22.18 -8.46 -54.49
C LEU A 17 20.96 -8.22 -55.39
N PRO A 18 19.98 -7.38 -54.99
CA PRO A 18 18.97 -6.88 -55.91
C PRO A 18 19.50 -5.68 -56.74
N PRO A 19 18.95 -5.40 -57.94
CA PRO A 19 19.51 -4.46 -58.90
C PRO A 19 19.20 -2.99 -58.55
N PRO A 20 19.98 -2.03 -59.09
CA PRO A 20 19.82 -0.62 -58.75
C PRO A 20 18.74 0.05 -59.59
N ALA A 21 17.78 0.72 -58.94
CA ALA A 21 16.88 1.65 -59.60
C ALA A 21 17.49 3.06 -59.62
N ALA A 22 17.68 3.60 -60.83
CA ALA A 22 17.99 4.99 -61.06
C ALA A 22 16.76 5.86 -60.80
N THR A 23 16.91 6.99 -60.11
CA THR A 23 16.23 8.25 -60.46
C THR A 23 16.92 9.44 -59.80
N ALA A 24 17.15 10.47 -60.63
CA ALA A 24 17.59 11.78 -60.23
C ALA A 24 16.44 12.59 -59.60
N ALA A 25 16.69 13.33 -58.53
CA ALA A 25 15.94 14.55 -58.22
C ALA A 25 16.70 15.46 -57.25
N ARG A 26 16.52 16.76 -57.46
CA ARG A 26 17.32 17.88 -56.98
C ARG A 26 17.08 18.24 -55.50
N LYS A 27 18.11 18.84 -54.90
CA LYS A 27 18.07 19.57 -53.63
C LYS A 27 16.99 20.66 -53.65
N ALA A 28 16.15 20.72 -52.60
CA ALA A 28 15.38 21.89 -52.23
C ALA A 28 15.39 22.08 -50.70
N LYS A 29 15.59 23.34 -50.30
CA LYS A 29 15.70 23.84 -48.91
C LYS A 29 14.45 23.50 -48.08
N ALA A 30 14.65 22.92 -46.89
CA ALA A 30 13.60 22.74 -45.90
C ALA A 30 13.19 24.09 -45.28
N LYS A 31 12.06 24.62 -45.73
CA LYS A 31 11.25 25.62 -45.02
C LYS A 31 10.20 24.84 -44.20
N LYS A 32 10.02 25.17 -42.92
CA LYS A 32 8.95 24.63 -42.05
C LYS A 32 7.62 24.69 -42.81
N LYS A 33 7.01 23.52 -43.04
CA LYS A 33 5.71 23.37 -43.71
C LYS A 33 4.62 23.62 -42.68
N GLU A 34 3.76 24.61 -42.89
CA GLU A 34 2.50 24.73 -42.14
C GLU A 34 1.61 23.51 -42.45
N PRO A 35 0.86 22.99 -41.46
CA PRO A 35 -0.01 21.84 -41.67
C PRO A 35 -1.09 22.17 -42.71
N SER A 36 -1.40 21.20 -43.56
CA SER A 36 -2.40 21.35 -44.63
C SER A 36 -3.79 21.64 -44.06
N ALA A 37 -4.64 22.38 -44.79
CA ALA A 37 -6.04 22.63 -44.39
C ALA A 37 -6.79 21.31 -44.09
N GLU A 38 -6.40 20.22 -44.74
CA GLU A 38 -6.94 18.88 -44.55
C GLU A 38 -6.45 18.20 -43.25
N GLU A 39 -5.23 18.48 -42.79
CA GLU A 39 -4.73 18.05 -41.47
C GLU A 39 -5.41 18.83 -40.35
N ASN A 40 -5.64 20.13 -40.54
CA ASN A 40 -6.37 20.95 -39.60
C ASN A 40 -7.85 20.51 -39.49
N ALA A 41 -8.50 20.19 -40.61
CA ALA A 41 -9.86 19.65 -40.62
C ALA A 41 -9.95 18.31 -39.86
N LYS A 42 -8.99 17.39 -40.07
CA LYS A 42 -8.91 16.13 -39.31
C LYS A 42 -8.69 16.33 -37.82
N LEU A 43 -7.85 17.30 -37.43
CA LEU A 43 -7.59 17.60 -36.02
C LEU A 43 -8.84 18.18 -35.33
N VAL A 44 -9.59 19.04 -36.03
CA VAL A 44 -10.85 19.60 -35.54
C VAL A 44 -11.91 18.52 -35.41
N GLN A 45 -12.02 17.61 -36.38
CA GLN A 45 -12.95 16.48 -36.32
C GLN A 45 -12.61 15.51 -35.19
N ALA A 46 -11.33 15.22 -34.95
CA ALA A 46 -10.89 14.40 -33.83
C ALA A 46 -11.23 15.05 -32.47
N ARG A 47 -11.07 16.38 -32.36
CA ARG A 47 -11.44 17.15 -31.16
C ARG A 47 -12.95 17.16 -30.91
N LEU A 48 -13.75 17.31 -31.96
CA LEU A 48 -15.21 17.24 -31.88
C LEU A 48 -15.67 15.86 -31.41
N SER A 49 -15.13 14.78 -31.98
CA SER A 49 -15.45 13.42 -31.58
C SER A 49 -15.07 13.14 -30.11
N GLN A 50 -13.96 13.70 -29.63
CA GLN A 50 -13.53 13.55 -28.23
C GLN A 50 -14.50 14.24 -27.27
N LEU A 51 -14.88 15.49 -27.57
CA LEU A 51 -15.83 16.26 -26.74
C LEU A 51 -17.22 15.63 -26.70
N GLU A 52 -17.65 15.03 -27.81
CA GLU A 52 -18.94 14.35 -27.89
C GLU A 52 -18.96 13.06 -27.05
N GLN A 53 -17.83 12.34 -27.01
CA GLN A 53 -17.65 11.15 -26.17
C GLN A 53 -17.57 11.50 -24.67
N GLU A 54 -16.89 12.59 -24.31
CA GLU A 54 -16.84 13.12 -22.93
C GLU A 54 -18.25 13.51 -22.45
N ARG A 55 -19.02 14.22 -23.28
CA ARG A 55 -20.42 14.61 -22.98
C ARG A 55 -21.35 13.40 -22.82
N ALA A 56 -21.16 12.36 -23.63
CA ALA A 56 -21.92 11.12 -23.49
C ALA A 56 -21.57 10.39 -22.17
N GLY A 57 -20.31 10.42 -21.76
CA GLY A 57 -19.84 9.91 -20.47
C GLY A 57 -20.45 10.63 -19.28
N GLU A 58 -20.43 11.96 -19.26
CA GLU A 58 -21.05 12.78 -18.21
C GLU A 58 -22.56 12.51 -18.08
N LYS A 59 -23.27 12.42 -19.21
CA LYS A 59 -24.70 12.14 -19.20
C LYS A 59 -25.03 10.77 -18.61
N THR A 60 -24.15 9.78 -18.83
CA THR A 60 -24.30 8.44 -18.27
C THR A 60 -24.03 8.43 -16.76
N GLN A 61 -22.98 9.12 -16.32
CA GLN A 61 -22.66 9.26 -14.89
C GLN A 61 -23.77 9.98 -14.12
N GLN A 62 -24.33 11.05 -14.69
CA GLN A 62 -25.44 11.77 -14.06
C GLN A 62 -26.69 10.90 -13.93
N ALA A 63 -27.00 10.09 -14.95
CA ALA A 63 -28.14 9.16 -14.90
C ALA A 63 -27.95 8.05 -13.85
N GLU A 64 -26.71 7.64 -13.59
CA GLU A 64 -26.36 6.67 -12.54
C GLU A 64 -26.51 7.27 -11.15
N VAL A 65 -26.01 8.49 -10.93
CA VAL A 65 -26.21 9.24 -9.68
C VAL A 65 -27.71 9.42 -9.39
N ASP A 66 -28.51 9.80 -10.38
CA ASP A 66 -29.95 9.97 -10.20
C ASP A 66 -30.67 8.65 -9.85
N ARG A 67 -30.19 7.52 -10.35
CA ARG A 67 -30.72 6.19 -9.99
C ARG A 67 -30.35 5.80 -8.56
N GLU A 68 -29.10 6.04 -8.16
CA GLU A 68 -28.61 5.76 -6.81
C GLU A 68 -29.36 6.59 -5.76
N VAL A 69 -29.56 7.89 -6.03
CA VAL A 69 -30.33 8.79 -5.17
C VAL A 69 -31.79 8.31 -5.03
N LYS A 70 -32.42 7.90 -6.13
CA LYS A 70 -33.79 7.35 -6.09
C LYS A 70 -33.87 6.04 -5.30
N LYS A 71 -32.86 5.18 -5.39
CA LYS A 71 -32.78 3.94 -4.63
C LYS A 71 -32.62 4.23 -3.13
N ALA A 72 -31.63 5.04 -2.75
CA ALA A 72 -31.40 5.43 -1.36
C ALA A 72 -32.63 6.11 -0.72
N THR A 73 -33.37 6.91 -1.51
CA THR A 73 -34.61 7.54 -1.04
C THR A 73 -35.73 6.51 -0.79
N ARG A 74 -35.84 5.46 -1.60
CA ARG A 74 -36.81 4.38 -1.38
C ARG A 74 -36.45 3.56 -0.15
N ASP A 75 -35.19 3.13 -0.04
CA ASP A 75 -34.69 2.32 1.06
C ASP A 75 -34.87 3.06 2.39
N LEU A 76 -34.61 4.38 2.43
CA LEU A 76 -34.82 5.21 3.62
C LEU A 76 -36.32 5.30 4.02
N ASN A 77 -37.22 5.44 3.04
CA ASN A 77 -38.66 5.47 3.32
C ASN A 77 -39.19 4.12 3.82
N GLU A 78 -38.69 3.00 3.28
CA GLU A 78 -39.04 1.66 3.73
C GLU A 78 -38.59 1.42 5.18
N LEU A 79 -37.38 1.86 5.50
CA LEU A 79 -36.84 1.86 6.87
C LEU A 79 -37.66 2.73 7.82
N LEU A 80 -38.15 3.88 7.34
CA LEU A 80 -38.94 4.79 8.17
C LEU A 80 -40.34 4.22 8.49
N ASN A 81 -40.87 3.39 7.59
CA ASN A 81 -42.18 2.74 7.73
C ASN A 81 -42.17 1.59 8.76
N THR A 82 -41.02 0.96 9.05
CA THR A 82 -40.92 -0.08 10.09
C THR A 82 -40.94 0.51 11.51
N VAL A 83 -40.57 1.78 11.67
CA VAL A 83 -40.60 2.48 12.95
C VAL A 83 -41.96 3.16 13.14
N LYS A 84 -42.73 2.71 14.15
CA LYS A 84 -44.09 3.22 14.41
C LYS A 84 -44.11 4.53 15.20
N GLU A 85 -43.10 4.77 16.02
CA GLU A 85 -43.06 5.92 16.92
C GLU A 85 -42.45 7.17 16.24
N PRO A 86 -43.15 8.32 16.20
CA PRO A 86 -42.68 9.50 15.46
C PRO A 86 -41.33 10.06 15.95
N MET A 87 -41.08 10.01 17.25
CA MET A 87 -39.81 10.44 17.86
C MET A 87 -38.64 9.58 17.38
N GLN A 88 -38.81 8.25 17.37
CA GLN A 88 -37.78 7.32 16.92
C GLN A 88 -37.49 7.43 15.40
N ARG A 89 -38.50 7.77 14.59
CA ARG A 89 -38.29 8.09 13.16
C ARG A 89 -37.38 9.30 12.98
N SER A 90 -37.62 10.36 13.76
CA SER A 90 -36.81 11.59 13.69
C SER A 90 -35.35 11.31 14.03
N ASP A 91 -35.11 10.57 15.12
CA ASP A 91 -33.76 10.17 15.54
C ASP A 91 -33.04 9.32 14.48
N MET A 92 -33.77 8.42 13.83
CA MET A 92 -33.20 7.56 12.78
C MET A 92 -32.83 8.33 11.52
N VAL A 93 -33.68 9.28 11.10
CA VAL A 93 -33.40 10.18 9.98
C VAL A 93 -32.19 11.06 10.29
N GLN A 94 -32.13 11.62 11.49
CA GLN A 94 -30.98 12.41 11.94
C GLN A 94 -29.69 11.59 11.86
N LYS A 95 -29.68 10.37 12.41
CA LYS A 95 -28.52 9.48 12.36
C LYS A 95 -28.10 9.16 10.92
N LYS A 96 -29.05 8.94 10.01
CA LYS A 96 -28.77 8.69 8.59
C LYS A 96 -28.18 9.91 7.88
N TYR A 97 -28.62 11.12 8.19
CA TYR A 97 -28.01 12.35 7.66
C TYR A 97 -26.61 12.58 8.22
N GLU A 98 -26.36 12.25 9.49
CA GLU A 98 -25.02 12.32 10.10
C GLU A 98 -24.04 11.32 9.44
N GLU A 99 -24.47 10.08 9.23
CA GLU A 99 -23.72 9.05 8.49
C GLU A 99 -23.40 9.54 7.06
N LEU A 100 -24.41 10.04 6.33
CA LEU A 100 -24.24 10.55 4.97
C LEU A 100 -23.26 11.74 4.90
N LEU A 101 -23.31 12.65 5.88
CA LEU A 101 -22.38 13.78 5.96
C LEU A 101 -20.94 13.33 6.24
N ALA A 102 -20.78 12.32 7.10
CA ALA A 102 -19.47 11.74 7.39
C ALA A 102 -18.87 11.05 6.16
N ASP A 103 -19.68 10.28 5.44
CA ASP A 103 -19.28 9.63 4.19
C ASP A 103 -18.94 10.65 3.10
N MET A 104 -19.75 11.69 2.92
CA MET A 104 -19.45 12.78 1.98
C MET A 104 -18.09 13.42 2.29
N LYS A 105 -17.81 13.76 3.56
CA LYS A 105 -16.51 14.31 3.98
C LYS A 105 -15.35 13.34 3.75
N LYS A 106 -15.57 12.02 3.91
CA LYS A 106 -14.57 11.00 3.62
C LYS A 106 -14.27 10.96 2.12
N THR A 107 -15.31 10.90 1.28
CA THR A 107 -15.19 10.90 -0.18
C THR A 107 -14.53 12.18 -0.70
N GLU A 108 -14.83 13.36 -0.15
CA GLU A 108 -14.15 14.61 -0.51
C GLU A 108 -12.64 14.56 -0.25
N ARG A 109 -12.21 14.00 0.90
CA ARG A 109 -10.79 13.83 1.22
C ARG A 109 -10.11 12.85 0.26
N GLU A 110 -10.79 11.75 -0.06
CA GLU A 110 -10.28 10.76 -1.02
C GLU A 110 -10.17 11.37 -2.43
N PHE A 111 -11.18 12.11 -2.89
CA PHE A 111 -11.15 12.85 -4.14
C PHE A 111 -9.99 13.85 -4.18
N ALA A 112 -9.76 14.61 -3.11
CA ALA A 112 -8.63 15.54 -3.04
C ALA A 112 -7.26 14.82 -3.15
N LYS A 113 -7.12 13.63 -2.55
CA LYS A 113 -5.91 12.80 -2.69
C LYS A 113 -5.75 12.27 -4.11
N ILE A 114 -6.82 11.74 -4.70
CA ILE A 114 -6.82 11.20 -6.07
C ILE A 114 -6.50 12.31 -7.07
N LYS A 115 -7.10 13.51 -6.92
CA LYS A 115 -6.82 14.67 -7.76
C LYS A 115 -5.34 15.07 -7.70
N LYS A 116 -4.76 15.18 -6.50
CA LYS A 116 -3.32 15.47 -6.34
C LYS A 116 -2.44 14.42 -7.03
N LYS A 117 -2.79 13.13 -6.90
CA LYS A 117 -2.07 12.03 -7.58
C LYS A 117 -2.18 12.13 -9.10
N SER A 118 -3.37 12.43 -9.61
CA SER A 118 -3.62 12.63 -11.04
C SER A 118 -2.83 13.82 -11.60
N ASP A 119 -2.83 14.96 -10.90
CA ASP A 119 -2.05 16.15 -11.28
C ASP A 119 -0.54 15.85 -11.31
N GLN A 120 -0.05 15.05 -10.36
CA GLN A 120 1.35 14.62 -10.31
C GLN A 120 1.69 13.69 -11.48
N GLN A 121 0.85 12.70 -11.76
CA GLN A 121 1.02 11.80 -12.89
C GLN A 121 1.00 12.54 -14.24
N GLN A 122 0.14 13.56 -14.37
CA GLN A 122 0.09 14.40 -15.56
C GLN A 122 1.40 15.19 -15.75
N LYS A 123 1.96 15.76 -14.68
CA LYS A 123 3.28 16.44 -14.73
C LYS A 123 4.41 15.48 -15.12
N GLU A 124 4.40 14.26 -14.60
CA GLU A 124 5.39 13.23 -14.95
C GLU A 124 5.28 12.80 -16.41
N LEU A 125 4.06 12.64 -16.92
CA LEU A 125 3.80 12.35 -18.32
C LEU A 125 4.34 13.45 -19.23
N ASP A 126 4.08 14.71 -18.90
CA ASP A 126 4.55 15.86 -19.69
C ASP A 126 6.08 16.01 -19.63
N LYS A 127 6.69 15.74 -18.47
CA LYS A 127 8.14 15.66 -18.31
C LYS A 127 8.74 14.55 -19.18
N SER A 128 8.17 13.35 -19.13
CA SER A 128 8.61 12.19 -19.91
C SER A 128 8.48 12.45 -21.42
N LYS A 129 7.37 13.05 -21.88
CA LYS A 129 7.20 13.48 -23.27
C LYS A 129 8.26 14.50 -23.71
N SER A 130 8.55 15.49 -22.87
CA SER A 130 9.60 16.49 -23.14
C SER A 130 10.99 15.86 -23.26
N GLU A 131 11.33 14.95 -22.36
CA GLU A 131 12.58 14.18 -22.39
C GLU A 131 12.66 13.27 -23.62
N GLY A 132 11.57 12.58 -23.98
CA GLY A 132 11.48 11.78 -25.20
C GLY A 132 11.75 12.61 -26.46
N ASN A 133 11.17 13.80 -26.57
CA ASN A 133 11.40 14.72 -27.69
C ASN A 133 12.85 15.21 -27.77
N LYS A 134 13.49 15.50 -26.63
CA LYS A 134 14.92 15.86 -26.57
C LYS A 134 15.79 14.70 -27.02
N THR A 135 15.50 13.49 -26.56
CA THR A 135 16.22 12.27 -26.94
C THR A 135 16.09 11.99 -28.43
N ALA A 136 14.88 12.09 -28.99
CA ALA A 136 14.67 11.95 -30.44
C ALA A 136 15.49 12.98 -31.23
N THR A 137 15.50 14.24 -30.80
CA THR A 137 16.30 15.30 -31.45
C THR A 137 17.81 15.02 -31.38
N MET A 138 18.31 14.50 -30.25
CA MET A 138 19.72 14.12 -30.11
C MET A 138 20.07 12.92 -30.98
N LYS A 139 19.18 11.92 -31.06
CA LYS A 139 19.33 10.78 -31.95
C LYS A 139 19.43 11.23 -33.40
N ASP A 140 18.55 12.10 -33.87
CA ASP A 140 18.59 12.64 -35.24
C ASP A 140 19.89 13.39 -35.54
N LYS A 141 20.43 14.13 -34.56
CA LYS A 141 21.72 14.82 -34.69
C LYS A 141 22.88 13.83 -34.78
N LEU A 142 22.88 12.80 -33.95
CA LEU A 142 23.91 11.75 -33.97
C LEU A 142 23.86 10.95 -35.28
N GLU A 143 22.68 10.58 -35.76
CA GLU A 143 22.54 9.90 -37.04
C GLU A 143 23.05 10.74 -38.21
N LYS A 144 22.78 12.05 -38.21
CA LYS A 144 23.35 12.98 -39.21
C LYS A 144 24.87 13.02 -39.13
N LEU A 145 25.43 13.16 -37.93
CA LEU A 145 26.88 13.19 -37.72
C LEU A 145 27.53 11.87 -38.17
N CYS A 146 26.93 10.72 -37.85
CA CYS A 146 27.42 9.42 -38.30
C CYS A 146 27.40 9.32 -39.83
N ARG A 147 26.32 9.75 -40.50
CA ARG A 147 26.24 9.77 -41.96
C ARG A 147 27.28 10.70 -42.60
N GLU A 148 27.50 11.88 -42.02
CA GLU A 148 28.52 12.83 -42.47
C GLU A 148 29.93 12.26 -42.28
N LEU A 149 30.22 11.67 -41.13
CA LEU A 149 31.50 11.03 -40.83
C LEU A 149 31.80 9.87 -41.79
N THR A 150 30.81 9.02 -42.08
CA THR A 150 30.96 7.94 -43.07
C THR A 150 31.26 8.51 -44.47
N LYS A 151 30.58 9.60 -44.85
CA LYS A 151 30.79 10.26 -46.14
C LYS A 151 32.16 10.90 -46.25
N GLU A 152 32.63 11.55 -45.18
CA GLU A 152 33.95 12.17 -45.14
C GLU A 152 35.07 11.12 -45.14
N ASN A 153 34.92 10.03 -44.38
CA ASN A 153 35.85 8.89 -44.45
C ASN A 153 35.95 8.29 -45.85
N LYS A 154 34.82 8.14 -46.55
CA LYS A 154 34.83 7.68 -47.95
C LYS A 154 35.57 8.67 -48.85
N LYS A 155 35.28 9.97 -48.72
CA LYS A 155 35.96 11.03 -49.47
C LYS A 155 37.48 11.03 -49.22
N MET A 156 37.90 10.88 -47.96
CA MET A 156 39.32 10.82 -47.59
C MET A 156 40.01 9.58 -48.18
N LYS A 157 39.34 8.42 -48.16
CA LYS A 157 39.86 7.20 -48.79
C LYS A 157 40.04 7.37 -50.30
N ASP A 158 39.05 7.97 -50.97
CA ASP A 158 39.09 8.23 -52.41
C ASP A 158 40.20 9.24 -52.76
N GLU A 159 40.36 10.30 -51.96
CA GLU A 159 41.42 11.30 -52.15
C GLU A 159 42.82 10.71 -51.90
N ASN A 160 42.98 9.88 -50.87
CA ASN A 160 44.25 9.22 -50.59
C ASN A 160 44.66 8.30 -51.75
N LYS A 161 43.69 7.56 -52.32
CA LYS A 161 43.93 6.72 -53.49
C LYS A 161 44.27 7.55 -54.73
N ARG A 162 43.64 8.71 -54.91
CA ARG A 162 43.95 9.66 -56.00
C ARG A 162 45.36 10.22 -55.86
N LEU A 163 45.76 10.60 -54.65
CA LEU A 163 47.11 11.09 -54.35
C LEU A 163 48.16 10.00 -54.57
N GLU A 164 47.92 8.77 -54.14
CA GLU A 164 48.81 7.63 -54.39
C GLU A 164 49.05 7.40 -55.89
N VAL A 165 47.99 7.44 -56.71
CA VAL A 165 48.12 7.34 -58.18
C VAL A 165 48.89 8.52 -58.75
N SER A 166 48.61 9.75 -58.30
CA SER A 166 49.30 10.95 -58.76
C SER A 166 50.78 10.95 -58.37
N GLU A 167 51.12 10.49 -57.16
CA GLU A 167 52.50 10.38 -56.69
C GLU A 167 53.26 9.31 -57.49
N LYS A 168 52.63 8.16 -57.75
CA LYS A 168 53.21 7.12 -58.59
C LYS A 168 53.53 7.64 -59.99
N ALA A 169 52.60 8.33 -60.64
CA ALA A 169 52.82 8.92 -61.96
C ALA A 169 53.92 9.99 -61.96
N ALA A 170 53.98 10.82 -60.90
CA ALA A 170 55.05 11.80 -60.73
C ALA A 170 56.42 11.15 -60.53
N ARG A 171 56.50 10.06 -59.76
CA ARG A 171 57.72 9.26 -59.59
C ARG A 171 58.17 8.64 -60.91
N GLU A 172 57.25 8.05 -61.68
CA GLU A 172 57.54 7.50 -63.01
C GLU A 172 58.09 8.58 -63.93
N THR A 173 57.46 9.75 -63.98
CA THR A 173 57.94 10.90 -64.77
C THR A 173 59.34 11.37 -64.35
N ILE A 174 59.64 11.39 -63.05
CA ILE A 174 60.97 11.76 -62.54
C ILE A 174 62.00 10.70 -62.93
N ASN A 175 61.68 9.42 -62.78
CA ASN A 175 62.56 8.32 -63.16
C ASN A 175 62.88 8.37 -64.66
N GLU A 176 61.88 8.57 -65.52
CA GLU A 176 62.08 8.74 -66.97
C GLU A 176 63.03 9.89 -67.29
N ARG A 177 62.89 11.03 -66.59
CA ARG A 177 63.81 12.17 -66.74
C ARG A 177 65.22 11.86 -66.26
N LEU A 178 65.36 11.12 -65.17
CA LEU A 178 66.66 10.72 -64.64
C LEU A 178 67.33 9.73 -65.59
N ASP A 179 66.59 8.76 -66.14
CA ASP A 179 67.10 7.82 -67.13
C ASP A 179 67.56 8.53 -68.41
N SER A 180 66.78 9.51 -68.89
CA SER A 180 67.19 10.37 -70.01
C SER A 180 68.46 11.16 -69.67
N MET A 181 68.54 11.76 -68.48
CA MET A 181 69.72 12.51 -68.07
C MET A 181 70.96 11.62 -67.91
N LEU A 182 70.80 10.41 -67.37
CA LEU A 182 71.87 9.43 -67.27
C LEU A 182 72.35 9.00 -68.65
N TYR A 183 71.43 8.85 -69.61
CA TYR A 183 71.77 8.60 -71.01
C TYR A 183 72.59 9.76 -71.61
N ASP A 184 72.14 11.01 -71.42
CA ASP A 184 72.87 12.20 -71.89
C ASP A 184 74.26 12.30 -71.23
N VAL A 185 74.38 12.01 -69.94
CA VAL A 185 75.68 11.98 -69.22
C VAL A 185 76.57 10.88 -69.77
N GLN A 186 76.03 9.69 -70.03
CA GLN A 186 76.76 8.57 -70.64
C GLN A 186 77.27 8.97 -72.04
N GLU A 187 76.44 9.65 -72.84
CA GLU A 187 76.82 10.20 -74.14
C GLU A 187 77.95 11.23 -74.02
N VAL A 188 77.82 12.18 -73.09
CA VAL A 188 78.84 13.21 -72.83
C VAL A 188 80.14 12.61 -72.29
N MET A 189 80.07 11.57 -71.45
CA MET A 189 81.23 10.83 -70.96
C MET A 189 81.94 10.08 -72.08
N ASN A 190 81.19 9.50 -73.01
CA ASN A 190 81.74 8.86 -74.21
C ASN A 190 82.33 9.90 -75.19
N SER A 191 81.83 11.14 -75.19
CA SER A 191 82.27 12.20 -76.11
C SER A 191 83.41 13.08 -75.56
N LYS A 192 83.79 12.98 -74.29
CA LYS A 192 84.85 13.79 -73.67
C LYS A 192 86.16 13.01 -73.47
N GLY A 193 86.82 12.71 -74.59
CA GLY A 193 88.28 12.66 -74.60
C GLY A 193 88.83 14.09 -74.62
N THR A 194 89.60 14.46 -73.60
CA THR A 194 90.42 15.69 -73.48
C THR A 194 89.71 17.02 -73.26
N THR A 195 89.93 17.63 -72.08
CA THR A 195 90.53 18.97 -71.87
C THR A 195 90.36 19.43 -70.41
N HIS A 196 91.48 19.76 -69.75
CA HIS A 196 91.56 20.25 -68.37
C HIS A 196 91.26 21.78 -68.29
N PRO A 197 90.92 22.30 -67.08
CA PRO A 197 90.24 23.57 -66.90
C PRO A 197 91.18 24.72 -66.51
N GLU A 198 91.16 25.81 -67.28
CA GLU A 198 91.82 27.09 -66.93
C GLU A 198 90.79 28.23 -66.73
N ASN A 199 89.64 27.93 -66.13
CA ASN A 199 88.73 28.95 -65.60
C ASN A 199 88.38 28.75 -64.11
N LEU A 200 89.01 27.78 -63.45
CA LEU A 200 88.51 27.24 -62.18
C LEU A 200 88.40 28.29 -61.07
N HIS A 201 89.27 29.30 -61.00
CA HIS A 201 89.31 30.21 -59.85
C HIS A 201 88.15 31.23 -59.78
N LEU A 202 87.75 31.86 -60.90
CA LEU A 202 86.64 32.82 -60.92
C LEU A 202 85.27 32.11 -60.83
N THR A 203 85.18 30.93 -61.45
CA THR A 203 84.01 30.05 -61.30
C THR A 203 83.91 29.43 -59.90
N VAL A 204 85.00 29.05 -59.24
CA VAL A 204 84.98 28.49 -57.88
C VAL A 204 84.48 29.52 -56.87
N ASP A 205 84.90 30.78 -56.96
CA ASP A 205 84.41 31.84 -56.08
C ASP A 205 82.90 32.13 -56.27
N GLN A 206 82.43 32.15 -57.52
CA GLN A 206 80.99 32.30 -57.80
C GLN A 206 80.19 31.07 -57.38
N VAL A 207 80.72 29.86 -57.59
CA VAL A 207 80.11 28.61 -57.13
C VAL A 207 80.07 28.55 -55.61
N LEU A 208 81.12 29.01 -54.91
CA LEU A 208 81.17 29.09 -53.46
C LEU A 208 80.14 30.09 -52.92
N LYS A 209 80.05 31.29 -53.51
CA LYS A 209 79.02 32.28 -53.14
C LYS A 209 77.60 31.74 -53.34
N ASN A 210 77.35 31.10 -54.47
CA ASN A 210 76.06 30.47 -54.74
C ASN A 210 75.78 29.31 -53.77
N ARG A 211 76.81 28.51 -53.44
CA ARG A 211 76.68 27.41 -52.47
C ARG A 211 76.39 27.93 -51.07
N LEU A 212 77.07 28.97 -50.62
CA LEU A 212 76.82 29.62 -49.33
C LEU A 212 75.41 30.24 -49.28
N LYS A 213 74.96 30.88 -50.37
CA LYS A 213 73.59 31.40 -50.46
C LYS A 213 72.55 30.28 -50.36
N VAL A 214 72.73 29.18 -51.10
CA VAL A 214 71.83 28.02 -51.02
C VAL A 214 71.81 27.42 -49.61
N LEU A 215 72.96 27.35 -48.93
CA LEU A 215 73.03 26.87 -47.54
C LEU A 215 72.29 27.81 -46.58
N PHE A 216 72.41 29.13 -46.78
CA PHE A 216 71.70 30.13 -46.00
C PHE A 216 70.18 30.02 -46.22
N ASP A 217 69.73 30.03 -47.47
CA ASP A 217 68.32 29.90 -47.84
C ASP A 217 67.73 28.57 -47.30
N GLN A 218 68.51 27.48 -47.32
CA GLN A 218 68.12 26.20 -46.75
C GLN A 218 68.00 26.25 -45.22
N ALA A 219 68.89 26.95 -44.54
CA ALA A 219 68.82 27.15 -43.09
C ALA A 219 67.61 27.99 -42.68
N GLU A 220 67.34 29.09 -43.37
CA GLU A 220 66.14 29.91 -43.14
C GLU A 220 64.85 29.14 -43.40
N LEU A 221 64.79 28.38 -44.51
CA LEU A 221 63.62 27.56 -44.82
C LEU A 221 63.39 26.48 -43.74
N ARG A 222 64.47 25.86 -43.23
CA ARG A 222 64.38 24.91 -42.12
C ARG A 222 63.89 25.57 -40.84
N GLU A 223 64.36 26.77 -40.51
CA GLU A 223 63.89 27.51 -39.34
C GLU A 223 62.40 27.87 -39.44
N MET A 224 61.95 28.34 -40.61
CA MET A 224 60.53 28.62 -40.87
C MET A 224 59.66 27.36 -40.79
N HIS A 225 60.17 26.23 -41.28
CA HIS A 225 59.50 24.94 -41.16
C HIS A 225 59.33 24.53 -39.69
N PHE A 226 60.38 24.63 -38.87
CA PHE A 226 60.29 24.33 -37.43
C PHE A 226 59.35 25.27 -36.70
N LYS A 227 59.38 26.58 -36.99
CA LYS A 227 58.41 27.54 -36.43
C LYS A 227 56.97 27.17 -36.76
N THR A 228 56.70 26.70 -37.97
CA THR A 228 55.37 26.26 -38.39
C THR A 228 54.94 24.98 -37.66
N ILE A 229 55.83 24.00 -37.52
CA ILE A 229 55.58 22.77 -36.75
C ILE A 229 55.27 23.11 -35.29
N LEU A 230 56.06 23.98 -34.65
CA LEU A 230 55.83 24.37 -33.26
C LEU A 230 54.45 25.01 -33.07
N ARG A 231 54.07 25.96 -33.93
CA ARG A 231 52.72 26.56 -33.90
C ARG A 231 51.61 25.53 -34.09
N HIS A 232 51.80 24.55 -34.97
CA HIS A 232 50.84 23.46 -35.15
C HIS A 232 50.71 22.63 -33.87
N ARG A 233 51.83 22.26 -33.23
CA ARG A 233 51.82 21.50 -31.97
C ARG A 233 51.20 22.29 -30.82
N ASP A 234 51.47 23.58 -30.70
CA ASP A 234 50.83 24.44 -29.69
C ASP A 234 49.30 24.49 -29.89
N ALA A 235 48.84 24.61 -31.14
CA ALA A 235 47.42 24.58 -31.48
C ALA A 235 46.78 23.21 -31.16
N GLU A 236 47.49 22.11 -31.45
CA GLU A 236 47.04 20.76 -31.15
C GLU A 236 46.93 20.51 -29.64
N ILE A 237 47.92 20.94 -28.85
CA ILE A 237 47.91 20.87 -27.38
C ILE A 237 46.75 21.70 -26.83
N SER A 238 46.55 22.92 -27.32
CA SER A 238 45.45 23.79 -26.89
C SER A 238 44.09 23.16 -27.17
N HIS A 239 43.90 22.58 -28.36
CA HIS A 239 42.66 21.89 -28.74
C HIS A 239 42.39 20.65 -27.89
N VAL A 240 43.41 19.82 -27.64
CA VAL A 240 43.28 18.65 -26.75
C VAL A 240 42.98 19.08 -25.32
N GLY A 241 43.65 20.12 -24.82
CA GLY A 241 43.40 20.70 -23.50
C GLY A 241 41.96 21.22 -23.36
N ALA A 242 41.44 21.90 -24.38
CA ALA A 242 40.05 22.36 -24.40
C ALA A 242 39.05 21.19 -24.37
N LYS A 243 39.31 20.10 -25.12
CA LYS A 243 38.49 18.89 -25.09
C LYS A 243 38.50 18.21 -23.72
N LEU A 244 39.68 18.09 -23.10
CA LEU A 244 39.83 17.52 -21.75
C LEU A 244 38.98 18.32 -20.74
N GLU A 245 39.06 19.65 -20.78
CA GLU A 245 38.33 20.50 -19.84
C GLU A 245 36.80 20.40 -20.02
N VAL A 246 36.31 20.22 -21.25
CA VAL A 246 34.89 19.97 -21.50
C VAL A 246 34.45 18.62 -20.93
N GLU A 247 35.21 17.55 -21.17
CA GLU A 247 34.88 16.23 -20.62
C GLU A 247 34.98 16.20 -19.09
N ARG A 248 35.95 16.90 -18.50
CA ARG A 248 36.06 17.07 -17.05
C ARG A 248 34.82 17.75 -16.47
N ARG A 249 34.39 18.87 -17.04
CA ARG A 249 33.17 19.57 -16.60
C ARG A 249 31.93 18.71 -16.76
N ARG A 250 31.86 17.90 -17.82
CA ARG A 250 30.76 16.95 -18.04
C ARG A 250 30.75 15.86 -16.96
N ALA A 251 31.92 15.29 -16.62
CA ALA A 251 32.06 14.30 -15.56
C ALA A 251 31.69 14.90 -14.19
N ASP A 252 32.15 16.11 -13.87
CA ASP A 252 31.82 16.80 -12.62
C ASP A 252 30.31 17.10 -12.51
N ALA A 253 29.67 17.53 -13.60
CA ALA A 253 28.23 17.76 -13.65
C ALA A 253 27.43 16.47 -13.49
N GLU A 254 27.87 15.38 -14.11
CA GLU A 254 27.22 14.07 -13.96
C GLU A 254 27.40 13.53 -12.54
N ALA A 255 28.60 13.63 -11.97
CA ALA A 255 28.86 13.25 -10.58
C ALA A 255 28.01 14.07 -9.59
N ALA A 256 27.80 15.36 -9.84
CA ALA A 256 26.90 16.20 -9.04
C ALA A 256 25.44 15.73 -9.15
N ARG A 257 24.96 15.40 -10.35
CA ARG A 257 23.61 14.83 -10.55
C ARG A 257 23.45 13.50 -9.84
N CYS A 258 24.42 12.61 -9.95
CA CYS A 258 24.41 11.33 -9.24
C CYS A 258 24.30 11.55 -7.73
N ARG A 259 25.10 12.44 -7.14
CA ARG A 259 25.01 12.77 -5.70
C ARG A 259 23.63 13.28 -5.31
N THR A 260 23.04 14.19 -6.09
CA THR A 260 21.68 14.69 -5.83
C THR A 260 20.64 13.56 -5.90
N LEU A 261 20.73 12.69 -6.89
CA LEU A 261 19.79 11.58 -7.07
C LEU A 261 19.93 10.54 -5.94
N THR A 262 21.16 10.19 -5.56
CA THR A 262 21.44 9.32 -4.41
C THR A 262 20.83 9.88 -3.14
N ASN A 263 20.98 11.19 -2.88
CA ASN A 263 20.37 11.82 -1.72
C ASN A 263 18.83 11.75 -1.76
N GLN A 264 18.21 11.97 -2.92
CA GLN A 264 16.75 11.84 -3.06
C GLN A 264 16.27 10.41 -2.79
N VAL A 265 16.95 9.41 -3.35
CA VAL A 265 16.61 7.99 -3.12
C VAL A 265 16.74 7.65 -1.64
N ASN A 266 17.81 8.10 -0.98
CA ASN A 266 18.00 7.89 0.46
C ASN A 266 16.89 8.55 1.28
N THR A 267 16.50 9.79 0.97
CA THR A 267 15.40 10.47 1.65
C THR A 267 14.08 9.70 1.46
N PHE A 268 13.75 9.29 0.23
CA PHE A 268 12.53 8.51 0.00
C PHE A 268 12.54 7.17 0.73
N SER A 269 13.67 6.45 0.69
CA SER A 269 13.83 5.19 1.42
C SER A 269 13.65 5.36 2.93
N HIS A 270 14.17 6.44 3.51
CA HIS A 270 13.98 6.74 4.92
C HIS A 270 12.51 7.04 5.25
N THR A 271 11.86 7.90 4.47
CA THR A 271 10.44 8.23 4.68
C THR A 271 9.53 7.01 4.51
N GLU A 272 9.87 6.11 3.58
CA GLU A 272 9.14 4.87 3.39
C GLU A 272 9.29 3.93 4.60
N ALA A 273 10.51 3.78 5.12
CA ALA A 273 10.76 2.99 6.31
C ALA A 273 9.98 3.51 7.53
N GLU A 274 9.93 4.83 7.72
CA GLU A 274 9.12 5.47 8.77
C GLU A 274 7.63 5.20 8.59
N LEU A 275 7.10 5.33 7.38
CA LEU A 275 5.68 5.05 7.10
C LEU A 275 5.33 3.57 7.31
N ARG A 276 6.23 2.65 6.94
CA ARG A 276 6.06 1.21 7.24
C ARG A 276 6.06 0.94 8.74
N SER A 277 6.94 1.60 9.50
CA SER A 277 6.98 1.51 10.96
C SER A 277 5.68 2.02 11.58
N GLN A 278 5.17 3.18 11.14
CA GLN A 278 3.89 3.71 11.61
C GLN A 278 2.72 2.76 11.28
N LEU A 279 2.70 2.20 10.07
CA LEU A 279 1.68 1.21 9.68
C LEU A 279 1.72 0.00 10.62
N ASN A 280 2.90 -0.51 10.93
CA ASN A 280 3.04 -1.66 11.83
C ASN A 280 2.52 -1.33 13.25
N ILE A 281 2.82 -0.12 13.76
CA ILE A 281 2.27 0.35 15.04
C ILE A 281 0.74 0.41 15.00
N TYR A 282 0.14 0.88 13.90
CA TYR A 282 -1.32 0.90 13.77
C TYR A 282 -1.93 -0.50 13.71
N VAL A 283 -1.27 -1.45 13.05
CA VAL A 283 -1.68 -2.86 13.04
C VAL A 283 -1.64 -3.44 14.47
N GLU A 284 -0.58 -3.17 15.23
CA GLU A 284 -0.48 -3.60 16.63
C GLU A 284 -1.57 -2.97 17.51
N LYS A 285 -1.84 -1.66 17.35
CA LYS A 285 -2.93 -0.99 18.06
C LYS A 285 -4.30 -1.57 17.71
N PHE A 286 -4.52 -1.93 16.45
CA PHE A 286 -5.76 -2.54 16.02
C PHE A 286 -5.95 -3.92 16.66
N LYS A 287 -4.90 -4.75 16.65
CA LYS A 287 -4.90 -6.03 17.38
C LYS A 287 -5.21 -5.84 18.86
N GLN A 288 -4.62 -4.83 19.51
CA GLN A 288 -4.90 -4.56 20.91
C GLN A 288 -6.37 -4.21 21.17
N VAL A 289 -7.01 -3.45 20.28
CA VAL A 289 -8.45 -3.12 20.38
C VAL A 289 -9.30 -4.37 20.15
N GLU A 290 -8.95 -5.18 19.16
CA GLU A 290 -9.61 -6.46 18.87
C GLU A 290 -9.52 -7.41 20.08
N ASP A 291 -8.34 -7.59 20.67
CA ASP A 291 -8.12 -8.41 21.86
C ASP A 291 -8.94 -7.89 23.05
N THR A 292 -8.99 -6.56 23.25
CA THR A 292 -9.78 -5.94 24.32
C THR A 292 -11.27 -6.16 24.11
N LEU A 293 -11.75 -6.05 22.86
CA LEU A 293 -13.14 -6.29 22.51
C LEU A 293 -13.51 -7.75 22.74
N ASN A 294 -12.66 -8.70 22.32
CA ASN A 294 -12.88 -10.12 22.53
C ASN A 294 -12.92 -10.46 24.02
N ASN A 295 -11.96 -9.98 24.82
CA ASN A 295 -11.97 -10.15 26.26
C ASN A 295 -13.24 -9.56 26.90
N SER A 296 -13.69 -8.39 26.43
CA SER A 296 -14.92 -7.78 26.94
C SER A 296 -16.17 -8.59 26.58
N ASN A 297 -16.23 -9.17 25.37
CA ASN A 297 -17.33 -10.02 24.95
C ASN A 297 -17.40 -11.32 25.77
N GLU A 298 -16.25 -11.94 26.07
CA GLU A 298 -16.19 -13.08 26.98
C GLU A 298 -16.71 -12.72 28.37
N LEU A 299 -16.30 -11.56 28.91
CA LEU A 299 -16.78 -11.10 30.22
C LEU A 299 -18.30 -10.82 30.23
N PHE A 300 -18.85 -10.29 29.14
CA PHE A 300 -20.30 -10.13 29.01
C PHE A 300 -21.03 -11.47 28.96
N LEU A 301 -20.46 -12.47 28.26
CA LEU A 301 -21.01 -13.82 28.23
C LEU A 301 -20.99 -14.47 29.61
N THR A 302 -19.90 -14.33 30.37
CA THR A 302 -19.83 -14.86 31.74
C THR A 302 -20.84 -14.17 32.65
N PHE A 303 -20.94 -12.83 32.63
CA PHE A 303 -21.94 -12.12 33.43
C PHE A 303 -23.36 -12.51 33.05
N ARG A 304 -23.66 -12.69 31.77
CA ARG A 304 -24.98 -13.14 31.33
C ARG A 304 -25.30 -14.53 31.88
N LYS A 305 -24.33 -15.46 31.83
CA LYS A 305 -24.48 -16.81 32.39
C LYS A 305 -24.68 -16.76 33.91
N GLU A 306 -23.88 -15.99 34.63
CA GLU A 306 -24.00 -15.82 36.08
C GLU A 306 -25.36 -15.19 36.47
N MET A 307 -25.84 -14.19 35.72
CA MET A 307 -27.16 -13.60 35.94
C MET A 307 -28.28 -14.62 35.71
N GLU A 308 -28.15 -15.48 34.70
CA GLU A 308 -29.14 -16.53 34.43
C GLU A 308 -29.14 -17.58 35.54
N GLU A 309 -27.96 -18.02 36.00
CA GLU A 309 -27.82 -18.94 37.13
C GLU A 309 -28.38 -18.33 38.42
N MET A 310 -28.09 -17.06 38.68
CA MET A 310 -28.65 -16.32 39.81
C MET A 310 -30.18 -16.25 39.73
N SER A 311 -30.74 -15.96 38.56
CA SER A 311 -32.19 -15.91 38.35
C SER A 311 -32.84 -17.29 38.56
N LYS A 312 -32.20 -18.37 38.10
CA LYS A 312 -32.62 -19.76 38.37
C LYS A 312 -32.57 -20.08 39.87
N LYS A 313 -31.50 -19.68 40.56
CA LYS A 313 -31.35 -19.85 42.01
C LYS A 313 -32.44 -19.10 42.79
N THR A 314 -32.73 -17.85 42.44
CA THR A 314 -33.81 -17.06 43.05
C THR A 314 -35.15 -17.77 42.90
N LYS A 315 -35.51 -18.24 41.69
CA LYS A 315 -36.75 -19.00 41.47
C LYS A 315 -36.82 -20.29 42.30
N ARG A 316 -35.70 -21.01 42.47
CA ARG A 316 -35.65 -22.22 43.31
C ARG A 316 -35.91 -21.87 44.78
N LEU A 317 -35.23 -20.85 45.31
CA LEU A 317 -35.41 -20.39 46.68
C LEU A 317 -36.83 -19.88 46.94
N GLU A 318 -37.45 -19.18 45.99
CA GLU A 318 -38.85 -18.74 46.08
C GLU A 318 -39.82 -19.94 46.18
N LYS A 319 -39.60 -21.00 45.39
CA LYS A 319 -40.40 -22.24 45.46
C LYS A 319 -40.21 -22.97 46.78
N GLU A 320 -38.97 -23.08 47.25
CA GLU A 320 -38.64 -23.70 48.55
C GLU A 320 -39.30 -22.91 49.70
N ASN A 321 -39.22 -21.58 49.68
CA ASN A 321 -39.83 -20.72 50.68
C ASN A 321 -41.37 -20.87 50.68
N GLN A 322 -42.02 -20.84 49.52
CA GLN A 322 -43.46 -21.13 49.42
C GLN A 322 -43.82 -22.51 49.97
N THR A 323 -42.99 -23.51 49.74
CA THR A 323 -43.21 -24.87 50.25
C THR A 323 -43.08 -24.91 51.77
N LEU A 324 -42.08 -24.22 52.34
CA LEU A 324 -41.90 -24.08 53.78
C LEU A 324 -43.08 -23.36 54.43
N THR A 325 -43.57 -22.27 53.83
CA THR A 325 -44.79 -21.58 54.30
C THR A 325 -45.99 -22.53 54.29
N ARG A 326 -46.22 -23.28 53.21
CA ARG A 326 -47.32 -24.27 53.16
C ARG A 326 -47.18 -25.35 54.24
N LYS A 327 -45.97 -25.85 54.48
CA LYS A 327 -45.70 -26.83 55.55
C LYS A 327 -45.93 -26.21 56.93
N GLN A 328 -45.56 -24.96 57.14
CA GLN A 328 -45.83 -24.22 58.37
C GLN A 328 -47.34 -24.07 58.59
N ASP A 329 -48.08 -23.57 57.59
CA ASP A 329 -49.53 -23.43 57.66
C ASP A 329 -50.23 -24.76 57.94
N GLN A 330 -49.73 -25.86 57.36
CA GLN A 330 -50.27 -27.20 57.62
C GLN A 330 -50.00 -27.67 59.06
N LYS A 331 -48.79 -27.45 59.57
CA LYS A 331 -48.46 -27.77 60.97
C LYS A 331 -49.31 -26.94 61.94
N ASP A 332 -49.47 -25.65 61.67
CA ASP A 332 -50.29 -24.76 62.48
C ASP A 332 -51.76 -25.22 62.48
N ARG A 333 -52.30 -25.66 61.33
CA ARG A 333 -53.63 -26.30 61.24
C ARG A 333 -53.73 -27.57 62.08
N ASN A 334 -52.79 -28.51 61.95
CA ASN A 334 -52.81 -29.76 62.70
C ASN A 334 -52.70 -29.51 64.22
N ILE A 335 -51.91 -28.52 64.64
CA ILE A 335 -51.79 -28.14 66.06
C ILE A 335 -53.11 -27.58 66.59
N LEU A 336 -53.83 -26.77 65.80
CA LEU A 336 -55.15 -26.27 66.16
C LEU A 336 -56.16 -27.42 66.30
N GLU A 337 -56.17 -28.35 65.34
CA GLU A 337 -57.05 -29.54 65.38
C GLU A 337 -56.78 -30.41 66.62
N MET A 338 -55.50 -30.76 66.89
CA MET A 338 -55.13 -31.48 68.13
C MET A 338 -55.49 -30.71 69.40
N ALA A 339 -55.41 -29.37 69.39
CA ALA A 339 -55.80 -28.55 70.53
C ALA A 339 -57.32 -28.55 70.73
N GLU A 340 -58.11 -28.57 69.65
CA GLU A 340 -59.56 -28.71 69.66
C GLU A 340 -59.99 -30.10 70.15
N GLU A 341 -59.41 -31.18 69.62
CA GLU A 341 -59.63 -32.56 70.07
C GLU A 341 -59.32 -32.72 71.56
N ARG A 342 -58.14 -32.27 72.00
CA ARG A 342 -57.78 -32.29 73.42
C ARG A 342 -58.74 -31.45 74.28
N GLY A 343 -59.29 -30.39 73.70
CA GLY A 343 -60.36 -29.60 74.32
C GLY A 343 -61.63 -30.43 74.54
N GLN A 344 -62.09 -31.12 73.50
CA GLN A 344 -63.25 -32.01 73.53
C GLN A 344 -63.06 -33.17 74.51
N ASP A 345 -61.92 -33.88 74.44
CA ASP A 345 -61.58 -34.96 75.38
C ASP A 345 -61.62 -34.49 76.84
N LYS A 346 -61.10 -33.28 77.09
CA LYS A 346 -61.10 -32.70 78.44
C LYS A 346 -62.52 -32.36 78.91
N GLU A 347 -63.40 -31.94 78.01
CA GLU A 347 -64.82 -31.74 78.32
C GLU A 347 -65.53 -33.07 78.60
N GLU A 348 -65.27 -34.10 77.79
CA GLU A 348 -65.81 -35.45 77.96
C GLU A 348 -65.35 -36.08 79.28
N ILE A 349 -64.04 -36.03 79.59
CA ILE A 349 -63.49 -36.49 80.87
C ILE A 349 -64.16 -35.75 82.04
N GLN A 350 -64.39 -34.44 81.93
CA GLN A 350 -65.11 -33.71 82.97
C GLN A 350 -66.56 -34.15 83.09
N GLN A 351 -67.23 -34.52 82.00
CA GLN A 351 -68.59 -35.05 82.00
C GLN A 351 -68.64 -36.45 82.65
N LEU A 352 -67.74 -37.35 82.27
CA LEU A 352 -67.58 -38.68 82.87
C LEU A 352 -67.24 -38.58 84.37
N ARG A 353 -66.31 -37.69 84.76
CA ARG A 353 -66.02 -37.43 86.19
C ARG A 353 -67.24 -36.92 86.95
N ARG A 354 -68.05 -36.05 86.35
CA ARG A 354 -69.33 -35.60 86.93
C ARG A 354 -70.31 -36.76 87.10
N GLN A 355 -70.40 -37.66 86.12
CA GLN A 355 -71.24 -38.87 86.20
C GLN A 355 -70.72 -39.87 87.26
N ASP A 356 -69.42 -40.13 87.29
CA ASP A 356 -68.76 -40.97 88.30
C ASP A 356 -69.00 -40.41 89.72
N MET A 357 -68.86 -39.09 89.90
CA MET A 357 -69.15 -38.45 91.19
C MET A 357 -70.63 -38.60 91.58
N LYS A 358 -71.57 -38.51 90.62
CA LYS A 358 -72.99 -38.81 90.86
C LYS A 358 -73.19 -40.28 91.26
N MET A 359 -72.59 -41.23 90.55
CA MET A 359 -72.68 -42.66 90.89
C MET A 359 -72.08 -42.95 92.27
N ARG A 360 -70.89 -42.41 92.59
CA ARG A 360 -70.27 -42.53 93.92
C ARG A 360 -71.18 -41.96 95.01
N ASN A 361 -71.81 -40.81 94.77
CA ASN A 361 -72.77 -40.23 95.70
C ASN A 361 -74.02 -41.13 95.87
N ILE A 362 -74.51 -41.76 94.80
CA ILE A 362 -75.60 -42.74 94.87
C ILE A 362 -75.17 -43.99 95.65
N ILE A 363 -74.00 -44.57 95.36
CA ILE A 363 -73.45 -45.73 96.08
C ILE A 363 -73.27 -45.40 97.56
N LYS A 364 -72.74 -44.22 97.88
CA LYS A 364 -72.58 -43.74 99.26
C LYS A 364 -73.94 -43.55 99.94
N SER A 365 -74.91 -42.95 99.26
CA SER A 365 -76.29 -42.83 99.76
C SER A 365 -76.97 -44.19 99.96
N MET A 366 -76.71 -45.18 99.08
CA MET A 366 -77.22 -46.54 99.21
C MET A 366 -76.53 -47.31 100.36
N GLN A 367 -75.24 -47.06 100.61
CA GLN A 367 -74.49 -47.60 101.74
C GLN A 367 -74.94 -46.97 103.07
N GLU A 368 -75.25 -45.67 103.09
CA GLU A 368 -75.80 -44.95 104.26
C GLU A 368 -77.27 -45.33 104.58
N GLN A 369 -78.04 -45.86 103.61
CA GLN A 369 -79.44 -46.30 103.78
C GLN A 369 -79.63 -47.78 104.17
N GLY A 370 -78.56 -48.50 104.53
CA GLY A 370 -78.69 -49.79 105.22
C GLY A 370 -78.90 -50.99 104.29
N ARG A 371 -77.82 -51.41 103.62
CA ARG A 371 -77.51 -52.82 103.36
C ARG A 371 -76.01 -53.03 103.52
N SER A 372 -75.64 -53.49 104.71
CA SER A 372 -74.36 -54.12 104.97
C SER A 372 -74.33 -55.54 104.40
N LEU A 373 -73.10 -56.04 104.22
CA LEU A 373 -72.62 -57.42 103.96
C LEU A 373 -72.27 -57.81 102.51
N PRO A 374 -71.29 -58.72 102.33
CA PRO A 374 -69.98 -58.85 102.99
C PRO A 374 -68.88 -59.22 101.93
N PRO A 375 -67.64 -59.61 102.30
CA PRO A 375 -66.53 -59.75 101.37
C PRO A 375 -66.50 -61.12 100.65
N ASP A 376 -65.71 -61.14 99.58
CA ASP A 376 -65.02 -62.30 98.99
C ASP A 376 -65.84 -63.24 98.08
N SER A 377 -65.40 -63.36 96.82
CA SER A 377 -65.35 -64.60 96.03
C SER A 377 -64.81 -64.30 94.61
N GLN A 378 -63.59 -64.78 94.38
CA GLN A 378 -63.15 -65.63 93.26
C GLN A 378 -63.37 -65.11 91.81
N GLN A 379 -62.29 -64.78 91.07
CA GLN A 379 -61.42 -65.71 90.30
C GLN A 379 -62.00 -66.02 88.91
N LEU A 380 -61.31 -65.58 87.86
CA LEU A 380 -61.26 -66.06 86.45
C LEU A 380 -60.13 -65.23 85.78
N HIS A 381 -58.93 -65.77 85.55
CA HIS A 381 -58.49 -66.48 84.31
C HIS A 381 -58.68 -65.60 83.07
N ASP A 382 -57.59 -65.04 82.53
CA ASP A 382 -56.89 -65.45 81.28
C ASP A 382 -56.78 -64.14 80.46
N ASP A 383 -55.77 -63.76 79.68
CA ASP A 383 -54.57 -64.37 79.12
C ASP A 383 -53.55 -63.24 78.83
N ASP A 384 -52.27 -63.60 78.85
CA ASP A 384 -51.23 -62.91 78.06
C ASP A 384 -51.66 -62.90 76.58
N GLU A 385 -51.72 -61.73 75.96
CA GLU A 385 -51.57 -61.58 74.50
C GLU A 385 -50.77 -60.30 74.26
N GLU A 386 -49.46 -60.52 74.18
CA GLU A 386 -48.49 -59.77 73.42
C GLU A 386 -49.05 -59.48 72.01
N SER A 387 -49.76 -58.36 71.85
CA SER A 387 -50.08 -57.85 70.51
C SER A 387 -48.93 -56.97 70.05
N GLU A 388 -47.91 -57.64 69.51
CA GLU A 388 -47.18 -57.07 68.38
C GLU A 388 -48.20 -56.57 67.36
N SER A 389 -48.18 -55.27 67.10
CA SER A 389 -48.65 -54.74 65.83
C SER A 389 -47.44 -54.15 65.14
N GLU A 390 -46.78 -55.02 64.37
CA GLU A 390 -46.13 -54.64 63.13
C GLU A 390 -47.13 -53.80 62.33
N TYR A 391 -46.94 -52.49 62.33
CA TYR A 391 -47.42 -51.64 61.24
C TYR A 391 -46.19 -51.23 60.43
N MET A 392 -46.02 -52.00 59.36
CA MET A 392 -45.57 -51.59 58.05
C MET A 392 -44.28 -50.79 58.03
N ASP A 393 -43.20 -51.52 57.74
CA ASP A 393 -42.22 -51.17 56.72
C ASP A 393 -42.79 -50.13 55.74
N ASP A 394 -42.41 -48.86 55.93
CA ASP A 394 -42.51 -47.85 54.88
C ASP A 394 -41.56 -48.33 53.79
N VAL A 395 -42.15 -49.07 52.85
CA VAL A 395 -41.60 -49.42 51.56
C VAL A 395 -40.84 -48.20 51.03
N ASP A 396 -39.53 -48.38 50.83
CA ASP A 396 -38.74 -47.66 49.85
C ASP A 396 -39.55 -47.64 48.55
N ASP A 397 -40.35 -46.59 48.34
CA ASP A 397 -40.82 -46.21 47.03
C ASP A 397 -39.65 -45.48 46.39
N ASP A 398 -38.71 -46.29 45.89
CA ASP A 398 -37.83 -45.96 44.77
C ASP A 398 -38.72 -45.45 43.63
N LEU A 399 -39.08 -44.17 43.67
CA LEU A 399 -39.49 -43.45 42.48
C LEU A 399 -38.22 -43.19 41.69
N GLU A 400 -37.93 -44.18 40.83
CA GLU A 400 -37.10 -44.03 39.63
C GLU A 400 -37.27 -42.61 39.08
N TYR A 401 -36.17 -41.87 39.09
CA TYR A 401 -36.00 -40.72 38.23
C TYR A 401 -35.98 -41.26 36.80
N ASP A 402 -37.16 -41.37 36.18
CA ASP A 402 -37.25 -41.54 34.74
C ASP A 402 -36.58 -40.32 34.10
N GLU A 403 -35.48 -40.61 33.40
CA GLU A 403 -34.74 -39.71 32.53
C GLU A 403 -35.66 -39.19 31.43
N ASP A 404 -36.27 -38.01 31.63
CA ASP A 404 -36.74 -37.17 30.53
C ASP A 404 -35.53 -36.50 29.84
N GLU A 405 -34.63 -37.32 29.28
CA GLU A 405 -33.48 -36.88 28.48
C GLU A 405 -33.89 -36.46 27.05
N ASP A 406 -35.12 -36.80 26.62
CA ASP A 406 -35.59 -36.55 25.26
C ASP A 406 -36.34 -35.22 25.05
N GLU A 407 -36.84 -34.55 26.11
CA GLU A 407 -37.50 -33.23 25.98
C GLU A 407 -36.53 -32.03 26.06
N LEU A 408 -35.32 -32.23 26.58
CA LEU A 408 -34.29 -31.17 26.64
C LEU A 408 -33.58 -30.94 25.29
N ALA A 409 -33.43 -31.98 24.47
CA ALA A 409 -32.79 -31.88 23.15
C ALA A 409 -33.67 -31.13 22.13
N ALA A 410 -35.00 -31.27 22.22
CA ALA A 410 -35.94 -30.56 21.36
C ALA A 410 -35.98 -29.05 21.65
N HIS A 411 -35.89 -28.67 22.94
CA HIS A 411 -35.89 -27.27 23.36
C HIS A 411 -34.55 -26.56 23.07
N GLU A 412 -33.42 -27.28 23.06
CA GLU A 412 -32.11 -26.75 22.67
C GLU A 412 -32.01 -26.52 21.15
N ALA A 413 -32.59 -27.41 20.34
CA ALA A 413 -32.65 -27.25 18.88
C ALA A 413 -33.56 -26.06 18.46
N GLU A 414 -34.67 -25.84 19.15
CA GLU A 414 -35.56 -24.70 18.89
C GLU A 414 -34.95 -23.35 19.34
N LEU A 415 -34.14 -23.34 20.41
CA LEU A 415 -33.38 -22.16 20.84
C LEU A 415 -32.26 -21.79 19.85
N LEU A 416 -31.56 -22.78 19.29
CA LEU A 416 -30.51 -22.57 18.27
C LEU A 416 -31.10 -22.08 16.94
N ALA A 417 -32.29 -22.54 16.56
CA ALA A 417 -33.01 -22.06 15.38
C ALA A 417 -33.48 -20.60 15.53
N GLN A 418 -33.93 -20.18 16.72
CA GLN A 418 -34.23 -18.77 17.01
C GLN A 418 -32.97 -17.89 17.04
N GLN A 419 -31.82 -18.43 17.45
CA GLN A 419 -30.55 -17.71 17.50
C GLN A 419 -29.97 -17.40 16.11
N GLN A 420 -30.20 -18.26 15.10
CA GLN A 420 -29.84 -17.99 13.70
C GLN A 420 -30.79 -17.00 12.98
N GLN A 421 -32.05 -16.87 13.41
CA GLN A 421 -32.96 -15.86 12.86
C GLN A 421 -32.76 -14.47 13.48
N GLN A 422 -32.27 -14.38 14.73
CA GLN A 422 -31.94 -13.11 15.37
C GLN A 422 -30.61 -12.49 14.89
N SER A 423 -29.66 -13.30 14.40
CA SER A 423 -28.40 -12.80 13.84
C SER A 423 -28.56 -12.12 12.47
N MET A 424 -29.68 -12.35 11.76
CA MET A 424 -30.00 -11.72 10.48
C MET A 424 -30.93 -10.50 10.58
N SER A 425 -31.49 -10.19 11.76
CA SER A 425 -32.50 -9.13 11.92
C SER A 425 -32.08 -7.93 12.79
N ASN A 426 -30.88 -7.94 13.40
CA ASN A 426 -30.45 -6.85 14.26
C ASN A 426 -29.33 -5.99 13.64
N THR A 427 -29.66 -5.32 12.53
CA THR A 427 -28.82 -4.25 11.94
C THR A 427 -29.33 -2.85 12.26
N GLN A 428 -30.12 -2.66 13.32
CA GLN A 428 -30.63 -1.31 13.61
C GLN A 428 -31.08 -1.07 15.06
N ALA A 429 -30.16 -0.69 15.95
CA ALA A 429 -30.43 0.24 17.06
C ALA A 429 -29.15 0.82 17.70
N LYS A 430 -29.14 2.16 17.82
CA LYS A 430 -28.32 3.11 18.61
C LYS A 430 -27.12 2.61 19.46
N GLN A 431 -25.93 3.12 19.12
CA GLN A 431 -24.71 3.10 19.93
C GLN A 431 -24.74 4.21 21.01
N PRO A 432 -24.22 3.98 22.23
CA PRO A 432 -23.67 5.04 23.07
C PRO A 432 -22.21 5.34 22.65
N GLU A 433 -21.83 6.62 22.62
CA GLU A 433 -20.48 7.06 22.23
C GLU A 433 -19.39 6.53 23.18
N PRO A 434 -18.24 6.02 22.67
CA PRO A 434 -17.13 5.60 23.51
C PRO A 434 -16.25 6.78 23.92
N PRO A 435 -15.60 6.74 25.10
CA PRO A 435 -14.67 7.77 25.52
C PRO A 435 -13.41 7.77 24.63
N VAL A 436 -12.96 8.97 24.24
CA VAL A 436 -11.74 9.18 23.47
C VAL A 436 -10.53 8.84 24.35
N PHE A 437 -9.89 7.70 24.06
CA PHE A 437 -8.60 7.34 24.65
C PHE A 437 -7.50 7.37 23.58
N GLY A 438 -6.55 8.28 23.75
CA GLY A 438 -5.36 8.39 22.92
C GLY A 438 -4.63 9.72 23.18
N PRO A 439 -3.29 9.74 23.21
CA PRO A 439 -2.54 10.98 23.40
C PRO A 439 -2.75 11.91 22.19
N VAL A 440 -2.95 13.20 22.47
CA VAL A 440 -3.12 14.26 21.47
C VAL A 440 -1.91 14.29 20.53
N PRO A 441 -2.09 14.38 19.19
CA PRO A 441 -0.97 14.46 18.26
C PRO A 441 -0.08 15.67 18.58
N PRO A 442 1.25 15.58 18.33
CA PRO A 442 2.15 16.70 18.56
C PRO A 442 1.73 17.92 17.74
N PRO A 443 1.91 19.16 18.28
CA PRO A 443 1.53 20.37 17.56
C PRO A 443 2.26 20.45 16.22
N GLU A 444 1.51 20.76 15.16
CA GLU A 444 2.10 21.12 13.87
C GLU A 444 3.11 22.25 14.09
N LEU A 445 4.36 22.02 13.67
CA LEU A 445 5.37 23.06 13.58
C LEU A 445 4.87 24.09 12.55
N ALA A 446 4.22 25.13 13.06
CA ALA A 446 3.88 26.31 12.31
C ALA A 446 5.15 26.85 11.65
N SER A 447 5.19 26.75 10.32
CA SER A 447 6.17 27.41 9.48
C SER A 447 6.05 28.92 9.72
N LYS A 448 6.84 29.44 10.66
CA LYS A 448 7.10 30.88 10.77
C LYS A 448 7.84 31.29 9.51
N GLY A 449 7.10 31.86 8.56
CA GLY A 449 7.64 32.73 7.55
C GLY A 449 8.36 33.89 8.25
N VAL A 450 9.68 33.81 8.33
CA VAL A 450 10.51 34.97 8.64
C VAL A 450 10.55 35.80 7.37
N MET A 451 9.71 36.83 7.32
CA MET A 451 9.91 37.94 6.41
C MET A 451 11.27 38.55 6.74
N ALA A 452 12.14 38.56 5.73
CA ALA A 452 13.39 39.28 5.74
C ALA A 452 13.10 40.77 5.90
N ASN A 453 13.39 41.30 7.08
CA ASN A 453 13.46 42.74 7.31
C ASN A 453 14.86 43.19 6.87
N ALA A 454 14.94 43.82 5.70
CA ALA A 454 16.16 44.47 5.22
C ALA A 454 16.48 45.69 6.10
N PRO A 455 17.69 45.83 6.66
CA PRO A 455 18.12 47.09 7.21
C PRO A 455 18.69 47.97 6.10
N ASN A 456 17.98 49.07 5.89
CA ASN A 456 18.46 50.27 5.24
C ASN A 456 19.67 50.82 6.02
N ILE A 457 20.89 50.73 5.47
CA ILE A 457 22.07 51.44 5.97
C ILE A 457 22.67 52.27 4.84
N THR A 458 22.20 53.52 4.82
CA THR A 458 22.94 54.78 4.64
C THR A 458 24.31 54.75 3.95
N ASN A 459 24.39 55.52 2.87
CA ASN A 459 25.61 56.09 2.28
C ASN A 459 26.57 56.67 3.33
N GLY A 460 27.85 56.29 3.24
CA GLY A 460 28.96 56.89 3.96
C GLY A 460 30.18 56.98 3.05
N VAL A 461 30.51 58.20 2.65
CA VAL A 461 31.64 58.62 1.82
C VAL A 461 32.96 58.54 2.61
N GLY A 462 34.04 58.09 1.95
CA GLY A 462 35.34 58.76 2.10
C GLY A 462 36.57 57.98 2.61
N SER A 463 37.58 57.97 1.73
CA SER A 463 39.01 58.31 1.99
C SER A 463 40.01 57.25 2.47
N LYS A 464 41.06 57.08 1.63
CA LYS A 464 42.51 56.98 1.92
C LYS A 464 42.94 55.83 2.85
N HIS A 465 43.83 54.91 2.47
CA HIS A 465 45.16 55.09 1.87
C HIS A 465 45.56 53.92 0.97
#